data_AF-A0A7V9ZL29-F1
#
_entry.id   AF-A0A7V9ZL29-F1
#
_cell.length_a   1.000
_cell.length_b   1.000
_cell.length_c   1.000
_cell.angle_alpha   90.00
_cell.angle_beta   90.00
_cell.angle_gamma   90.00
#
_symmetry.space_group_name_H-M   'P 1'
#
loop_
_entity.id
_entity.type
_entity.pdbx_description
1 polymer ?
#
loop_
_entity_poly.entity_id
_entity_poly.type
_entity_poly.pdbx_seq_one_letter_code
_entity_poly.pdbx_strand_id
1 'polypeptide(L)'
;MSKVAVFQAERPRNVNKYQAAAILYGDWGTSKVYIIGLAFALAAFSSFWLVLAVSVLNIIVGLNYILVCKYYPNGGGVYASVRHRSEILALLGAFFLLCDYIITMAISAVSAFSYLGVENPQFWAMGSIAAIGTLNFFGPRHMGNLASIISAASIVIVVMLGMLVLPSIGTAWEHLEPFRGGLNLAWIDFVGIVVALSGVEAIADMTGVMRLDKGSTSKNPSVFNTSTPAIIAVMLEVSIFTALFSLAANLLPGLIVNGDEVSAPGYPNVRDSMLRYMGESYCAPLFEAPYCHIFGFFLTITFGALLLSAINTALIASSSLLFVMSKDGQIPAFFSKMNRFGVPKIGLLVSVIAPLAVL
;
A
#
# COMPACT_ATOMS: atom_id res chain seq x y z
N MET A 1 -27.63 -39.39 17.31
CA MET A 1 -27.18 -39.11 15.93
C MET A 1 -27.92 -37.89 15.39
N SER A 2 -27.30 -36.72 15.38
CA SER A 2 -27.50 -35.73 14.31
C SER A 2 -26.26 -34.84 14.28
N LYS A 3 -25.39 -35.12 13.30
CA LYS A 3 -24.28 -34.23 12.98
C LYS A 3 -24.92 -32.97 12.39
N VAL A 4 -24.98 -31.91 13.17
CA VAL A 4 -25.22 -30.56 12.64
C VAL A 4 -24.04 -30.28 11.73
N ALA A 5 -24.25 -30.40 10.43
CA ALA A 5 -23.30 -30.00 9.41
C ALA A 5 -23.13 -28.48 9.54
N VAL A 6 -22.11 -28.06 10.27
CA VAL A 6 -21.55 -26.73 10.15
C VAL A 6 -21.08 -26.64 8.70
N PHE A 7 -21.88 -26.01 7.82
CA PHE A 7 -21.39 -25.56 6.54
C PHE A 7 -20.25 -24.58 6.85
N GLN A 8 -19.01 -25.09 6.87
CA GLN A 8 -17.80 -24.29 6.82
C GLN A 8 -17.84 -23.58 5.47
N ALA A 9 -18.47 -22.42 5.42
CA ALA A 9 -18.35 -21.52 4.30
C ALA A 9 -16.89 -21.05 4.27
N GLU A 10 -16.07 -21.78 3.52
CA GLU A 10 -14.73 -21.36 3.12
C GLU A 10 -14.87 -20.24 2.09
N ARG A 11 -13.99 -19.24 2.16
CA ARG A 11 -14.01 -18.14 1.19
C ARG A 11 -13.60 -18.69 -0.20
N PRO A 12 -14.24 -18.22 -1.28
CA PRO A 12 -13.90 -18.68 -2.62
C PRO A 12 -12.48 -18.24 -3.00
N ARG A 13 -11.63 -19.22 -3.39
CA ARG A 13 -10.24 -19.03 -3.80
C ARG A 13 -10.11 -18.70 -5.29
N ASN A 14 -10.44 -17.46 -5.66
CA ASN A 14 -10.56 -17.05 -7.06
C ASN A 14 -9.45 -16.10 -7.57
N VAL A 15 -8.61 -15.57 -6.67
CA VAL A 15 -7.59 -14.57 -7.01
C VAL A 15 -6.42 -15.23 -7.74
N ASN A 16 -6.20 -14.86 -8.99
CA ASN A 16 -5.05 -15.33 -9.77
C ASN A 16 -3.79 -14.49 -9.46
N LYS A 17 -2.63 -14.90 -9.98
CA LYS A 17 -1.34 -14.21 -9.75
C LYS A 17 -1.32 -12.73 -10.18
N TYR A 18 -2.03 -12.38 -11.25
CA TYR A 18 -2.09 -10.99 -11.75
C TYR A 18 -2.98 -10.12 -10.88
N GLN A 19 -4.12 -10.67 -10.44
CA GLN A 19 -5.01 -10.00 -9.48
C GLN A 19 -4.34 -9.88 -8.11
N ALA A 20 -3.60 -10.89 -7.66
CA ALA A 20 -2.81 -10.82 -6.44
C ALA A 20 -1.77 -9.72 -6.52
N ALA A 21 -1.01 -9.65 -7.64
CA ALA A 21 -0.05 -8.58 -7.87
C ALA A 21 -0.71 -7.21 -7.89
N ALA A 22 -1.87 -7.06 -8.54
CA ALA A 22 -2.61 -5.80 -8.56
C ALA A 22 -3.12 -5.37 -7.17
N ILE A 23 -3.72 -6.28 -6.39
CA ILE A 23 -4.22 -5.93 -5.06
C ILE A 23 -3.04 -5.57 -4.15
N LEU A 24 -1.94 -6.32 -4.24
CA LEU A 24 -0.70 -6.02 -3.53
C LEU A 24 -0.10 -4.67 -3.95
N TYR A 25 -0.09 -4.38 -5.25
CA TYR A 25 0.38 -3.10 -5.79
C TYR A 25 -0.49 -1.94 -5.34
N GLY A 26 -1.81 -2.15 -5.21
CA GLY A 26 -2.74 -1.15 -4.70
C GLY A 26 -2.40 -0.65 -3.30
N ASP A 27 -1.73 -1.47 -2.48
CA ASP A 27 -1.28 -1.09 -1.15
C ASP A 27 0.21 -0.73 -1.16
N TRP A 28 1.07 -1.71 -1.44
CA TRP A 28 2.53 -1.55 -1.44
C TRP A 28 3.04 -0.53 -2.46
N GLY A 29 2.33 -0.33 -3.57
CA GLY A 29 2.69 0.64 -4.61
C GLY A 29 2.47 2.09 -4.19
N THR A 30 1.52 2.35 -3.29
CA THR A 30 1.21 3.71 -2.80
C THR A 30 2.35 4.35 -2.03
N SER A 31 3.19 3.52 -1.42
CA SER A 31 4.46 3.87 -0.77
C SER A 31 5.26 4.92 -1.56
N LYS A 32 5.40 4.73 -2.88
CA LYS A 32 6.13 5.67 -3.76
C LYS A 32 5.58 7.10 -3.69
N VAL A 33 4.27 7.24 -3.51
CA VAL A 33 3.56 8.51 -3.60
C VAL A 33 3.91 9.44 -2.43
N TYR A 34 4.00 8.90 -1.22
CA TYR A 34 4.25 9.71 -0.01
C TYR A 34 5.70 9.65 0.51
N ILE A 35 6.43 8.55 0.30
CA ILE A 35 7.80 8.41 0.85
C ILE A 35 8.75 9.43 0.28
N ILE A 36 8.69 9.72 -1.02
CA ILE A 36 9.70 10.56 -1.67
C ILE A 36 9.64 11.98 -1.09
N GLY A 37 8.44 12.52 -0.96
CA GLY A 37 8.23 13.81 -0.32
C GLY A 37 8.57 13.79 1.16
N LEU A 38 8.13 12.77 1.90
CA LEU A 38 8.40 12.63 3.34
C LEU A 38 9.91 12.53 3.63
N ALA A 39 10.63 11.71 2.88
CA ALA A 39 12.07 11.54 3.02
C ALA A 39 12.80 12.85 2.70
N PHE A 40 12.35 13.60 1.70
CA PHE A 40 12.90 14.91 1.39
C PHE A 40 12.58 15.96 2.47
N ALA A 41 11.40 15.89 3.10
CA ALA A 41 11.07 16.78 4.22
C ALA A 41 12.01 16.54 5.42
N LEU A 42 12.33 15.28 5.72
CA LEU A 42 13.17 14.91 6.87
C LEU A 42 14.67 15.15 6.61
N ALA A 43 15.16 14.75 5.43
CA ALA A 43 16.60 14.69 5.16
C ALA A 43 17.05 15.51 3.94
N ALA A 44 16.15 16.25 3.29
CA ALA A 44 16.43 17.06 2.10
C ALA A 44 17.24 16.29 1.04
N PHE A 45 18.36 16.85 0.58
CA PHE A 45 19.23 16.28 -0.45
C PHE A 45 20.04 15.04 0.03
N SER A 46 19.96 14.69 1.31
CA SER A 46 20.52 13.43 1.85
C SER A 46 19.49 12.28 1.85
N SER A 47 18.23 12.56 1.49
CA SER A 47 17.09 11.62 1.58
C SER A 47 17.28 10.33 0.77
N PHE A 48 18.03 10.38 -0.33
CA PHE A 48 18.30 9.22 -1.18
C PHE A 48 18.87 8.03 -0.41
N TRP A 49 19.80 8.25 0.51
CA TRP A 49 20.43 7.16 1.25
C TRP A 49 19.46 6.44 2.19
N LEU A 50 18.55 7.20 2.80
CA LEU A 50 17.51 6.65 3.66
C LEU A 50 16.50 5.84 2.84
N VAL A 51 16.05 6.39 1.69
CA VAL A 51 15.13 5.69 0.80
C VAL A 51 15.77 4.45 0.20
N LEU A 52 17.06 4.48 -0.15
CA LEU A 52 17.80 3.30 -0.59
C LEU A 52 17.84 2.23 0.49
N ALA A 53 18.12 2.61 1.74
CA ALA A 53 18.11 1.67 2.87
C ALA A 53 16.71 1.05 3.08
N VAL A 54 15.65 1.85 2.98
CA VAL A 54 14.26 1.35 3.03
C VAL A 54 13.96 0.43 1.86
N SER A 55 14.37 0.75 0.63
CA SER A 55 14.20 -0.12 -0.54
C SER A 55 14.92 -1.45 -0.38
N VAL A 56 16.12 -1.47 0.22
CA VAL A 56 16.85 -2.72 0.52
C VAL A 56 16.11 -3.53 1.60
N LEU A 57 15.68 -2.86 2.68
CA LEU A 57 14.89 -3.51 3.72
C LEU A 57 13.58 -4.08 3.15
N ASN A 58 12.94 -3.36 2.23
CA ASN A 58 11.74 -3.77 1.53
C ASN A 58 11.94 -5.06 0.73
N ILE A 59 13.08 -5.20 0.05
CA ILE A 59 13.45 -6.43 -0.65
C ILE A 59 13.64 -7.57 0.35
N ILE A 60 14.37 -7.33 1.45
CA ILE A 60 14.61 -8.36 2.47
C ILE A 60 13.29 -8.84 3.08
N VAL A 61 12.38 -7.92 3.43
CA VAL A 61 11.06 -8.25 3.96
C VAL A 61 10.25 -9.02 2.92
N GLY A 62 10.17 -8.53 1.67
CA GLY A 62 9.46 -9.22 0.59
C GLY A 62 9.93 -10.66 0.37
N LEU A 63 11.24 -10.92 0.43
CA LEU A 63 11.80 -12.27 0.35
C LEU A 63 11.35 -13.16 1.51
N ASN A 64 11.23 -12.62 2.73
CA ASN A 64 10.67 -13.35 3.87
C ASN A 64 9.17 -13.64 3.67
N TYR A 65 8.41 -12.71 3.08
CA TYR A 65 6.99 -12.92 2.79
C TYR A 65 6.73 -14.04 1.78
N ILE A 66 7.66 -14.32 0.86
CA ILE A 66 7.58 -15.51 -0.02
C ILE A 66 7.53 -16.79 0.83
N LEU A 67 8.35 -16.86 1.90
CA LEU A 67 8.35 -18.00 2.81
C LEU A 67 7.09 -18.03 3.68
N VAL A 68 6.64 -16.88 4.19
CA VAL A 68 5.39 -16.78 4.95
C VAL A 68 4.21 -17.30 4.14
N CYS A 69 4.04 -16.84 2.88
CA CYS A 69 2.97 -17.31 2.01
C CYS A 69 3.06 -18.79 1.65
N LYS A 70 4.28 -19.36 1.62
CA LYS A 70 4.49 -20.80 1.41
C LYS A 70 3.97 -21.64 2.57
N TYR A 71 4.22 -21.21 3.81
CA TYR A 71 3.86 -21.97 5.01
C TYR A 71 2.45 -21.64 5.54
N TYR A 72 1.91 -20.45 5.24
CA TYR A 72 0.62 -19.97 5.73
C TYR A 72 -0.33 -19.57 4.58
N PRO A 73 -0.86 -20.55 3.81
CA PRO A 73 -1.70 -20.33 2.62
C PRO A 73 -3.17 -20.01 2.92
N ASN A 74 -3.56 -19.90 4.19
CA ASN A 74 -4.96 -19.80 4.63
C ASN A 74 -5.42 -18.36 4.94
N GLY A 75 -4.55 -17.37 4.76
CA GLY A 75 -4.83 -15.97 5.11
C GLY A 75 -4.72 -15.70 6.60
N GLY A 76 -4.95 -14.45 6.98
CA GLY A 76 -4.90 -13.99 8.37
C GLY A 76 -3.52 -13.54 8.84
N GLY A 77 -2.58 -13.33 7.91
CA GLY A 77 -1.37 -12.54 8.16
C GLY A 77 -0.53 -13.01 9.35
N VAL A 78 -0.01 -12.03 10.09
CA VAL A 78 0.73 -12.25 11.34
C VAL A 78 -0.06 -13.09 12.35
N TYR A 79 -1.37 -12.88 12.46
CA TYR A 79 -2.22 -13.64 13.41
C TYR A 79 -2.19 -15.14 13.11
N ALA A 80 -2.43 -15.54 11.86
CA ALA A 80 -2.44 -16.95 11.47
C ALA A 80 -1.04 -17.58 11.54
N SER A 81 0.00 -16.81 11.20
CA SER A 81 1.37 -17.32 11.19
C SER A 81 1.95 -17.57 12.58
N VAL A 82 1.58 -16.78 13.60
CA VAL A 82 2.16 -16.89 14.95
C VAL A 82 1.33 -17.76 15.89
N ARG A 83 0.04 -17.95 15.61
CA ARG A 83 -0.90 -18.61 16.53
C ARG A 83 -0.51 -20.02 16.96
N HIS A 84 0.10 -20.80 16.06
CA HIS A 84 0.56 -22.15 16.38
C HIS A 84 1.69 -22.18 17.42
N ARG A 85 2.39 -21.06 17.66
CA ARG A 85 3.42 -20.92 18.70
C ARG A 85 2.90 -20.27 19.97
N SER A 86 2.13 -19.20 19.83
CA SER A 86 1.59 -18.46 20.97
C SER A 86 0.33 -17.72 20.58
N GLU A 87 -0.74 -17.99 21.31
CA GLU A 87 -2.02 -17.28 21.17
C GLU A 87 -1.87 -15.80 21.55
N ILE A 88 -1.13 -15.49 22.62
CA ILE A 88 -0.91 -14.11 23.07
C ILE A 88 -0.17 -13.29 22.00
N LEU A 89 0.92 -13.84 21.44
CA LEU A 89 1.66 -13.13 20.39
C LEU A 89 0.84 -12.97 19.12
N ALA A 90 -0.01 -13.95 18.77
CA ALA A 90 -0.94 -13.82 17.65
C ALA A 90 -1.98 -12.73 17.89
N LEU A 91 -2.54 -12.62 19.09
CA LEU A 91 -3.48 -11.56 19.45
C LEU A 91 -2.84 -10.17 19.43
N LEU A 92 -1.61 -10.05 19.95
CA LEU A 92 -0.84 -8.81 19.87
C LEU A 92 -0.55 -8.43 18.41
N GLY A 93 -0.16 -9.39 17.59
CA GLY A 93 0.02 -9.21 16.15
C GLY A 93 -1.27 -8.74 15.46
N ALA A 94 -2.40 -9.39 15.74
CA ALA A 94 -3.70 -9.01 15.20
C ALA A 94 -4.12 -7.60 15.61
N PHE A 95 -3.84 -7.20 16.85
CA PHE A 95 -4.13 -5.86 17.34
C PHE A 95 -3.32 -4.81 16.57
N PHE A 96 -2.00 -5.00 16.43
CA PHE A 96 -1.16 -4.08 15.66
C PHE A 96 -1.54 -4.04 14.18
N LEU A 97 -1.92 -5.18 13.58
CA LEU A 97 -2.45 -5.22 12.22
C LEU A 97 -3.76 -4.44 12.07
N LEU A 98 -4.66 -4.55 13.05
CA LEU A 98 -5.90 -3.79 13.00
C LEU A 98 -5.63 -2.28 13.09
N CYS A 99 -4.71 -1.86 13.97
CA CYS A 99 -4.26 -0.47 14.06
C CYS A 99 -3.63 0.00 12.73
N ASP A 100 -2.78 -0.82 12.13
CA ASP A 100 -2.14 -0.53 10.85
C ASP A 100 -3.17 -0.34 9.73
N TYR A 101 -4.19 -1.19 9.64
CA TYR A 101 -5.25 -1.02 8.63
C TYR A 101 -6.08 0.24 8.85
N ILE A 102 -6.38 0.60 10.11
CA ILE A 102 -7.09 1.84 10.44
C ILE A 102 -6.28 3.06 9.98
N ILE A 103 -5.00 3.10 10.34
CA ILE A 103 -4.10 4.20 9.99
C ILE A 103 -3.88 4.26 8.48
N THR A 104 -3.69 3.11 7.81
CA THR A 104 -3.54 3.02 6.36
C THR A 104 -4.76 3.59 5.63
N MET A 105 -5.97 3.23 6.03
CA MET A 105 -7.18 3.79 5.44
C MET A 105 -7.26 5.32 5.63
N ALA A 106 -6.94 5.82 6.82
CA ALA A 106 -7.00 7.25 7.12
C ALA A 106 -5.94 8.05 6.34
N ILE A 107 -4.66 7.64 6.41
CA ILE A 107 -3.55 8.30 5.73
C ILE A 107 -3.74 8.23 4.22
N SER A 108 -4.02 7.05 3.64
CA SER A 108 -4.21 6.94 2.19
C SER A 108 -5.38 7.78 1.70
N ALA A 109 -6.47 7.90 2.46
CA ALA A 109 -7.61 8.74 2.09
C ALA A 109 -7.27 10.23 2.10
N VAL A 110 -6.64 10.73 3.17
CA VAL A 110 -6.23 12.14 3.27
C VAL A 110 -5.18 12.47 2.21
N SER A 111 -4.18 11.60 2.03
CA SER A 111 -3.15 11.77 1.00
C SER A 111 -3.76 11.77 -0.40
N ALA A 112 -4.76 10.93 -0.70
CA ALA A 112 -5.40 10.91 -2.02
C ALA A 112 -6.01 12.26 -2.38
N PHE A 113 -6.73 12.88 -1.46
CA PHE A 113 -7.39 14.16 -1.69
C PHE A 113 -6.43 15.35 -1.61
N SER A 114 -5.39 15.26 -0.78
CA SER A 114 -4.29 16.23 -0.78
C SER A 114 -3.57 16.20 -2.14
N TYR A 115 -3.35 15.01 -2.70
CA TYR A 115 -2.77 14.83 -4.03
C TYR A 115 -3.63 15.45 -5.13
N LEU A 116 -4.95 15.26 -5.05
CA LEU A 116 -5.93 15.84 -5.99
C LEU A 116 -6.05 17.37 -5.86
N GLY A 117 -5.50 17.98 -4.79
CA GLY A 117 -5.53 19.42 -4.56
C GLY A 117 -6.91 19.96 -4.19
N VAL A 118 -7.77 19.15 -3.57
CA VAL A 118 -9.09 19.61 -3.11
C VAL A 118 -8.97 20.31 -1.76
N GLU A 119 -9.83 21.32 -1.54
CA GLU A 119 -9.94 21.97 -0.25
C GLU A 119 -10.51 21.02 0.81
N ASN A 120 -9.96 21.07 2.03
CA ASN A 120 -10.36 20.25 3.18
C ASN A 120 -10.36 18.73 2.87
N PRO A 121 -9.20 18.12 2.59
CA PRO A 121 -9.08 16.73 2.16
C PRO A 121 -9.70 15.73 3.15
N GLN A 122 -9.74 16.06 4.44
CA GLN A 122 -10.34 15.23 5.50
C GLN A 122 -11.82 14.89 5.27
N PHE A 123 -12.65 15.83 4.77
CA PHE A 123 -14.07 15.55 4.53
C PHE A 123 -14.28 14.63 3.33
N TRP A 124 -13.49 14.83 2.28
CA TRP A 124 -13.48 13.94 1.13
C TRP A 124 -12.95 12.56 1.48
N ALA A 125 -11.93 12.48 2.33
CA ALA A 125 -11.38 11.23 2.87
C ALA A 125 -12.44 10.44 3.65
N MET A 126 -13.18 11.10 4.55
CA MET A 126 -14.30 10.48 5.26
C MET A 126 -15.38 9.98 4.29
N GLY A 127 -15.75 10.80 3.30
CA GLY A 127 -16.71 10.43 2.27
C GLY A 127 -16.27 9.22 1.43
N SER A 128 -14.99 9.15 1.05
CA SER A 128 -14.46 8.05 0.24
C SER A 128 -14.38 6.73 1.00
N ILE A 129 -13.97 6.75 2.27
CA ILE A 129 -13.96 5.56 3.13
C ILE A 129 -15.39 5.01 3.29
N ALA A 130 -16.36 5.87 3.57
CA ALA A 130 -17.77 5.49 3.67
C ALA A 130 -18.30 4.92 2.34
N ALA A 131 -17.96 5.55 1.21
CA ALA A 131 -18.36 5.09 -0.11
C ALA A 131 -17.74 3.73 -0.46
N ILE A 132 -16.43 3.55 -0.28
CA ILE A 132 -15.71 2.30 -0.52
C ILE A 132 -16.25 1.19 0.40
N GLY A 133 -16.51 1.50 1.67
CA GLY A 133 -17.16 0.57 2.60
C GLY A 133 -18.53 0.12 2.13
N THR A 134 -19.36 1.06 1.65
CA THR A 134 -20.69 0.77 1.10
C THR A 134 -20.61 -0.09 -0.15
N LEU A 135 -19.67 0.19 -1.06
CA LEU A 135 -19.44 -0.63 -2.26
C LEU A 135 -19.01 -2.06 -1.89
N ASN A 136 -18.12 -2.20 -0.91
CA ASN A 136 -17.67 -3.51 -0.43
C ASN A 136 -18.76 -4.31 0.26
N PHE A 137 -19.82 -3.68 0.78
CA PHE A 137 -20.98 -4.39 1.33
C PHE A 137 -21.64 -5.30 0.27
N PHE A 138 -21.64 -4.89 -1.01
CA PHE A 138 -22.21 -5.66 -2.12
C PHE A 138 -21.26 -6.73 -2.71
N GLY A 139 -20.09 -6.92 -2.09
CA GLY A 139 -19.13 -7.96 -2.41
C GLY A 139 -17.84 -7.45 -3.05
N PRO A 140 -16.68 -8.07 -2.75
CA PRO A 140 -15.36 -7.54 -3.11
C PRO A 140 -14.98 -7.73 -4.60
N ARG A 141 -15.78 -8.48 -5.39
CA ARG A 141 -15.41 -8.86 -6.76
C ARG A 141 -15.23 -7.67 -7.70
N HIS A 142 -16.14 -6.70 -7.64
CA HIS A 142 -16.10 -5.54 -8.54
C HIS A 142 -14.94 -4.61 -8.17
N MET A 143 -14.66 -4.43 -6.88
CA MET A 143 -13.56 -3.60 -6.38
C MET A 143 -12.19 -4.20 -6.70
N GLY A 144 -12.03 -5.53 -6.66
CA GLY A 144 -10.77 -6.18 -7.02
C GLY A 144 -10.40 -6.03 -8.51
N ASN A 145 -11.40 -6.04 -9.40
CA ASN A 145 -11.16 -5.78 -10.83
C ASN A 145 -10.79 -4.31 -11.07
N LEU A 146 -11.44 -3.37 -10.38
CA LEU A 146 -11.10 -1.95 -10.45
C LEU A 146 -9.66 -1.70 -9.98
N ALA A 147 -9.25 -2.30 -8.85
CA ALA A 147 -7.88 -2.23 -8.34
C ALA A 147 -6.85 -2.74 -9.36
N SER A 148 -7.21 -3.74 -10.17
CA SER A 148 -6.36 -4.25 -11.24
C SER A 148 -6.15 -3.24 -12.37
N ILE A 149 -7.19 -2.51 -12.75
CA ILE A 149 -7.11 -1.46 -13.76
C ILE A 149 -6.27 -0.28 -13.24
N ILE A 150 -6.52 0.17 -12.01
CA ILE A 150 -5.78 1.27 -11.37
C ILE A 150 -4.29 0.92 -11.25
N SER A 151 -3.96 -0.30 -10.82
CA SER A 151 -2.58 -0.75 -10.69
C SER A 151 -1.87 -0.81 -12.05
N ALA A 152 -2.54 -1.30 -13.09
CA ALA A 152 -1.97 -1.33 -14.44
C ALA A 152 -1.70 0.09 -14.97
N ALA A 153 -2.64 1.02 -14.79
CA ALA A 153 -2.45 2.42 -15.16
C ALA A 153 -1.29 3.06 -14.38
N SER A 154 -1.17 2.75 -13.08
CA SER A 154 -0.09 3.23 -12.22
C SER A 154 1.28 2.74 -12.66
N ILE A 155 1.40 1.45 -12.99
CA ILE A 155 2.66 0.89 -13.51
C ILE A 155 3.07 1.59 -14.81
N VAL A 156 2.13 1.82 -15.73
CA VAL A 156 2.43 2.51 -17.00
C VAL A 156 2.96 3.91 -16.73
N ILE A 157 2.30 4.69 -15.86
CA ILE A 157 2.73 6.05 -15.54
C ILE A 157 4.06 6.08 -14.80
N VAL A 158 4.30 5.15 -13.85
CA VAL A 158 5.57 5.03 -13.15
C VAL A 158 6.71 4.70 -14.12
N VAL A 159 6.47 3.79 -15.05
CA VAL A 159 7.46 3.43 -16.08
C VAL A 159 7.72 4.62 -17.03
N MET A 160 6.69 5.36 -17.44
CA MET A 160 6.85 6.59 -18.23
C MET A 160 7.68 7.65 -17.48
N LEU A 161 7.35 7.91 -16.21
CA LEU A 161 8.10 8.85 -15.38
C LEU A 161 9.55 8.40 -15.21
N GLY A 162 9.78 7.10 -14.99
CA GLY A 162 11.12 6.53 -14.90
C GLY A 162 11.93 6.70 -16.18
N MET A 163 11.32 6.57 -17.35
CA MET A 163 11.98 6.84 -18.63
C MET A 163 12.39 8.31 -18.79
N LEU A 164 11.58 9.25 -18.29
CA LEU A 164 11.92 10.68 -18.30
C LEU A 164 13.08 11.00 -17.36
N VAL A 165 13.13 10.31 -16.22
CA VAL A 165 14.14 10.53 -15.17
C VAL A 165 15.48 9.85 -15.50
N LEU A 166 15.46 8.70 -16.18
CA LEU A 166 16.64 7.84 -16.41
C LEU A 166 17.86 8.59 -17.00
N PRO A 167 17.72 9.49 -17.99
CA PRO A 167 18.85 10.22 -18.56
C PRO A 167 19.56 11.16 -17.57
N SER A 168 18.87 11.60 -16.51
CA SER A 168 19.36 12.58 -15.54
C SER A 168 19.95 11.95 -14.28
N ILE A 169 20.08 10.62 -14.22
CA ILE A 169 20.63 9.93 -13.04
C ILE A 169 22.08 10.34 -12.76
N GLY A 170 22.89 10.49 -13.81
CA GLY A 170 24.30 10.87 -13.67
C GLY A 170 24.46 12.22 -12.99
N THR A 171 23.71 13.22 -13.44
CA THR A 171 23.72 14.56 -12.83
C THR A 171 23.06 14.56 -11.45
N ALA A 172 22.04 13.73 -11.21
CA ALA A 172 21.41 13.61 -9.90
C ALA A 172 22.37 13.06 -8.86
N TRP A 173 23.22 12.11 -9.26
CA TRP A 173 24.26 11.55 -8.39
C TRP A 173 25.28 12.59 -7.94
N GLU A 174 25.63 13.55 -8.80
CA GLU A 174 26.57 14.63 -8.48
C GLU A 174 26.00 15.63 -7.45
N HIS A 175 24.67 15.75 -7.36
CA HIS A 175 23.98 16.65 -6.42
C HIS A 175 23.62 15.96 -5.09
N LEU A 176 24.04 14.70 -4.90
CA LEU A 176 23.82 13.99 -3.65
C LEU A 176 24.63 14.60 -2.52
N GLU A 177 23.94 14.88 -1.42
CA GLU A 177 24.61 15.25 -0.19
C GLU A 177 24.89 14.03 0.69
N PRO A 178 26.00 14.04 1.46
CA PRO A 178 26.26 13.00 2.44
C PRO A 178 25.23 13.03 3.57
N PHE A 179 25.18 11.96 4.37
CA PHE A 179 24.32 11.91 5.56
C PHE A 179 24.53 13.12 6.49
N ARG A 180 23.44 13.80 6.81
CA ARG A 180 23.42 14.92 7.77
C ARG A 180 23.15 14.39 9.19
N GLY A 181 23.77 15.00 10.20
CA GLY A 181 23.42 14.80 11.63
C GLY A 181 23.88 13.49 12.30
N GLY A 182 24.74 12.71 11.65
CA GLY A 182 25.28 11.46 12.22
C GLY A 182 24.24 10.33 12.32
N LEU A 183 24.65 9.20 12.90
CA LEU A 183 23.84 7.97 12.93
C LEU A 183 22.53 8.12 13.70
N ASN A 184 22.49 8.94 14.75
CA ASN A 184 21.30 9.12 15.57
C ASN A 184 20.19 9.84 14.80
N LEU A 185 20.51 10.93 14.09
CA LEU A 185 19.53 11.63 13.27
C LEU A 185 19.09 10.77 12.09
N ALA A 186 20.05 10.13 11.40
CA ALA A 186 19.74 9.21 10.31
C ALA A 186 18.83 8.06 10.74
N TRP A 187 18.97 7.55 11.97
CA TRP A 187 18.06 6.54 12.53
C TRP A 187 16.65 7.09 12.76
N ILE A 188 16.53 8.30 13.31
CA ILE A 188 15.22 8.96 13.52
C ILE A 188 14.53 9.18 12.16
N ASP A 189 15.26 9.71 11.17
CA ASP A 189 14.73 9.96 9.84
C ASP A 189 14.36 8.66 9.13
N PHE A 190 15.21 7.62 9.26
CA PHE A 190 14.94 6.28 8.73
C PHE A 190 13.65 5.69 9.30
N VAL A 191 13.47 5.76 10.62
CA VAL A 191 12.23 5.31 11.28
C VAL A 191 11.03 6.13 10.81
N GLY A 192 11.19 7.43 10.55
CA GLY A 192 10.15 8.29 10.01
C GLY A 192 9.63 7.86 8.64
N ILE A 193 10.50 7.30 7.79
CA ILE A 193 10.14 6.85 6.43
C ILE A 193 9.87 5.34 6.32
N VAL A 194 10.12 4.56 7.37
CA VAL A 194 9.96 3.09 7.34
C VAL A 194 8.51 2.64 7.12
N VAL A 195 7.55 3.54 7.32
CA VAL A 195 6.12 3.36 6.99
C VAL A 195 5.91 2.88 5.55
N ALA A 196 6.87 3.14 4.67
CA ALA A 196 7.00 2.57 3.33
C ALA A 196 6.77 1.06 3.18
N LEU A 197 7.00 0.30 4.25
CA LEU A 197 6.95 -1.16 4.22
C LEU A 197 5.55 -1.72 4.48
N SER A 198 4.59 -0.91 4.96
CA SER A 198 3.32 -1.39 5.50
C SER A 198 2.54 -2.28 4.52
N GLY A 199 2.50 -1.90 3.24
CA GLY A 199 1.69 -2.59 2.24
C GLY A 199 2.13 -4.01 1.88
N VAL A 200 3.29 -4.50 2.37
CA VAL A 200 3.71 -5.90 2.12
C VAL A 200 2.77 -6.91 2.79
N GLU A 201 2.15 -6.56 3.91
CA GLU A 201 1.26 -7.47 4.67
C GLU A 201 0.02 -7.86 3.87
N ALA A 202 -0.43 -6.99 2.95
CA ALA A 202 -1.60 -7.22 2.12
C ALA A 202 -1.57 -8.59 1.42
N ILE A 203 -0.38 -9.07 1.02
CA ILE A 203 -0.29 -10.37 0.37
C ILE A 203 -0.53 -11.54 1.34
N ALA A 204 -0.01 -11.48 2.56
CA ALA A 204 -0.16 -12.54 3.55
C ALA A 204 -1.63 -12.73 3.91
N ASP A 205 -2.38 -11.64 3.97
CA ASP A 205 -3.82 -11.66 4.28
C ASP A 205 -4.69 -12.20 3.15
N MET A 206 -4.31 -11.99 1.88
CA MET A 206 -5.09 -12.47 0.75
C MET A 206 -4.78 -13.92 0.33
N THR A 207 -3.78 -14.59 0.93
CA THR A 207 -3.43 -15.99 0.61
C THR A 207 -4.63 -16.95 0.71
N GLY A 208 -5.55 -16.69 1.65
CA GLY A 208 -6.78 -17.47 1.84
C GLY A 208 -7.79 -17.38 0.69
N VAL A 209 -7.66 -16.40 -0.22
CA VAL A 209 -8.50 -16.23 -1.41
C VAL A 209 -7.75 -16.42 -2.73
N MET A 210 -6.45 -16.71 -2.66
CA MET A 210 -5.63 -17.03 -3.83
C MET A 210 -5.94 -18.44 -4.37
N ARG A 211 -5.86 -18.56 -5.70
CA ARG A 211 -5.91 -19.85 -6.40
C ARG A 211 -4.77 -20.74 -5.90
N LEU A 212 -5.14 -21.97 -5.58
CA LEU A 212 -4.20 -23.00 -5.17
C LEU A 212 -3.30 -23.44 -6.33
N ASP A 213 -2.10 -23.88 -5.97
CA ASP A 213 -1.15 -24.47 -6.90
C ASP A 213 -1.70 -25.78 -7.49
N LYS A 214 -1.27 -26.12 -8.71
CA LYS A 214 -1.65 -27.37 -9.36
C LYS A 214 -1.31 -28.56 -8.46
N GLY A 215 -2.28 -29.44 -8.21
CA GLY A 215 -2.11 -30.62 -7.34
C GLY A 215 -2.32 -30.36 -5.84
N SER A 216 -2.59 -29.12 -5.43
CA SER A 216 -2.95 -28.79 -4.04
C SER A 216 -4.46 -28.92 -3.80
N THR A 217 -4.85 -29.21 -2.56
CA THR A 217 -6.26 -29.36 -2.15
C THR A 217 -6.57 -28.46 -0.97
N SER A 218 -7.84 -28.20 -0.64
CA SER A 218 -8.20 -27.40 0.56
C SER A 218 -7.66 -27.98 1.86
N LYS A 219 -7.36 -29.30 1.92
CA LYS A 219 -6.76 -29.96 3.09
C LYS A 219 -5.25 -29.74 3.21
N ASN A 220 -4.56 -29.61 2.08
CA ASN A 220 -3.14 -29.28 2.02
C ASN A 220 -2.92 -28.16 1.00
N PRO A 221 -3.32 -26.91 1.36
CA PRO A 221 -3.28 -25.78 0.45
C PRO A 221 -1.84 -25.33 0.20
N SER A 222 -1.54 -24.92 -1.03
CA SER A 222 -0.31 -24.20 -1.38
C SER A 222 -0.67 -23.08 -2.34
N VAL A 223 -0.09 -21.91 -2.12
CA VAL A 223 -0.25 -20.71 -2.97
C VAL A 223 1.10 -20.18 -3.44
N PHE A 224 2.16 -20.98 -3.33
CA PHE A 224 3.53 -20.56 -3.60
C PHE A 224 3.71 -20.11 -5.06
N ASN A 225 3.15 -20.82 -6.03
CA ASN A 225 3.27 -20.44 -7.44
C ASN A 225 2.36 -19.25 -7.81
N THR A 226 1.33 -18.97 -7.01
CA THR A 226 0.46 -17.80 -7.19
C THR A 226 1.04 -16.54 -6.53
N SER A 227 1.54 -16.66 -5.30
CA SER A 227 2.02 -15.54 -4.46
C SER A 227 3.42 -15.07 -4.85
N THR A 228 4.38 -15.97 -5.03
CA THR A 228 5.78 -15.64 -5.33
C THR A 228 5.96 -14.68 -6.52
N PRO A 229 5.38 -14.92 -7.72
CA PRO A 229 5.54 -13.99 -8.83
C PRO A 229 4.89 -12.63 -8.56
N ALA A 230 3.81 -12.58 -7.78
CA ALA A 230 3.17 -11.33 -7.39
C ALA A 230 4.07 -10.52 -6.44
N ILE A 231 4.66 -11.17 -5.43
CA ILE A 231 5.61 -10.52 -4.51
C ILE A 231 6.80 -9.99 -5.30
N ILE A 232 7.47 -10.84 -6.09
CA ILE A 232 8.69 -10.45 -6.80
C ILE A 232 8.43 -9.26 -7.73
N ALA A 233 7.35 -9.29 -8.50
CA ALA A 233 7.03 -8.22 -9.44
C ALA A 233 6.81 -6.88 -8.73
N VAL A 234 5.97 -6.86 -7.68
CA VAL A 234 5.65 -5.63 -6.95
C VAL A 234 6.86 -5.16 -6.12
N MET A 235 7.53 -6.06 -5.43
CA MET A 235 8.72 -5.77 -4.62
C MET A 235 9.83 -5.11 -5.45
N LEU A 236 10.16 -5.67 -6.61
CA LEU A 236 11.20 -5.12 -7.48
C LEU A 236 10.79 -3.79 -8.07
N GLU A 237 9.57 -3.68 -8.61
CA GLU A 237 9.07 -2.41 -9.14
C GLU A 237 9.10 -1.32 -8.06
N VAL A 238 8.52 -1.58 -6.89
CA VAL A 238 8.41 -0.57 -5.83
C VAL A 238 9.79 -0.15 -5.39
N SER A 239 10.67 -1.11 -5.08
CA SER A 239 12.00 -0.80 -4.52
C SER A 239 12.89 -0.07 -5.52
N ILE A 240 12.87 -0.47 -6.80
CA ILE A 240 13.68 0.15 -7.86
C ILE A 240 13.17 1.55 -8.19
N PHE A 241 11.88 1.72 -8.45
CA PHE A 241 11.33 3.04 -8.81
C PHE A 241 11.33 4.01 -7.62
N THR A 242 11.12 3.55 -6.38
CA THR A 242 11.24 4.43 -5.20
C THR A 242 12.66 4.98 -5.07
N ALA A 243 13.68 4.11 -5.19
CA ALA A 243 15.08 4.53 -5.12
C ALA A 243 15.45 5.44 -6.30
N LEU A 244 14.99 5.12 -7.52
CA LEU A 244 15.20 5.92 -8.71
C LEU A 244 14.61 7.34 -8.56
N PHE A 245 13.35 7.44 -8.16
CA PHE A 245 12.68 8.73 -8.01
C PHE A 245 13.25 9.53 -6.83
N SER A 246 13.66 8.88 -5.74
CA SER A 246 14.33 9.57 -4.64
C SER A 246 15.70 10.13 -5.06
N LEU A 247 16.46 9.41 -5.90
CA LEU A 247 17.68 9.96 -6.48
C LEU A 247 17.38 11.18 -7.35
N ALA A 248 16.38 11.06 -8.22
CA ALA A 248 15.93 12.11 -9.12
C ALA A 248 15.43 13.37 -8.39
N ALA A 249 14.81 13.20 -7.23
CA ALA A 249 14.31 14.31 -6.42
C ALA A 249 15.39 15.36 -6.10
N ASN A 250 16.68 14.97 -6.08
CA ASN A 250 17.79 15.88 -5.84
C ASN A 250 18.01 16.93 -6.94
N LEU A 251 17.48 16.72 -8.14
CA LEU A 251 17.55 17.70 -9.24
C LEU A 251 16.31 18.57 -9.36
N LEU A 252 15.30 18.37 -8.50
CA LEU A 252 14.07 19.13 -8.60
C LEU A 252 14.32 20.61 -8.25
N PRO A 253 13.89 21.55 -9.11
CA PRO A 253 14.26 22.94 -8.95
C PRO A 253 13.49 23.60 -7.81
N GLY A 254 14.16 24.45 -7.03
CA GLY A 254 13.49 25.36 -6.09
C GLY A 254 12.75 24.69 -4.92
N LEU A 255 13.10 23.45 -4.56
CA LEU A 255 12.55 22.81 -3.36
C LEU A 255 13.02 23.55 -2.10
N ILE A 256 12.06 23.97 -1.28
CA ILE A 256 12.28 24.65 0.00
C ILE A 256 11.62 23.80 1.10
N VAL A 257 12.38 23.44 2.12
CA VAL A 257 11.91 22.67 3.27
C VAL A 257 11.64 23.62 4.44
N ASN A 258 10.41 23.63 4.95
CA ASN A 258 9.99 24.42 6.10
C ASN A 258 9.31 23.51 7.13
N GLY A 259 10.09 22.99 8.08
CA GLY A 259 9.60 21.96 9.00
C GLY A 259 9.24 20.69 8.23
N ASP A 260 8.00 20.20 8.39
CA ASP A 260 7.50 19.00 7.73
C ASP A 260 6.92 19.26 6.33
N GLU A 261 6.91 20.51 5.86
CA GLU A 261 6.41 20.90 4.54
C GLU A 261 7.54 21.08 3.53
N VAL A 262 7.29 20.66 2.30
CA VAL A 262 8.16 20.91 1.15
C VAL A 262 7.36 21.70 0.13
N SER A 263 7.88 22.85 -0.29
CA SER A 263 7.25 23.71 -1.30
C SER A 263 8.17 23.93 -2.48
N ALA A 264 7.59 24.25 -3.63
CA ALA A 264 8.32 24.70 -4.82
C ALA A 264 7.61 25.90 -5.46
N PRO A 265 8.27 26.66 -6.35
CA PRO A 265 7.65 27.80 -7.03
C PRO A 265 6.37 27.38 -7.76
N GLY A 266 5.21 27.92 -7.36
CA GLY A 266 3.90 27.61 -7.94
C GLY A 266 3.22 26.34 -7.40
N TYR A 267 3.86 25.61 -6.48
CA TYR A 267 3.30 24.40 -5.87
C TYR A 267 3.43 24.49 -4.34
N PRO A 268 2.38 24.95 -3.63
CA PRO A 268 2.33 24.82 -2.19
C PRO A 268 2.19 23.34 -1.82
N ASN A 269 2.97 22.87 -0.83
CA ASN A 269 2.95 21.50 -0.33
C ASN A 269 3.26 20.39 -1.37
N VAL A 270 4.35 20.58 -2.12
CA VAL A 270 4.94 19.57 -3.04
C VAL A 270 5.26 18.25 -2.36
N ARG A 271 5.47 18.23 -1.03
CA ARG A 271 5.67 16.99 -0.28
C ARG A 271 4.65 15.91 -0.67
N ASP A 272 3.36 16.26 -0.65
CA ASP A 272 2.29 15.30 -0.89
C ASP A 272 2.03 15.07 -2.39
N SER A 273 2.55 15.93 -3.27
CA SER A 273 2.40 15.82 -4.72
C SER A 273 3.75 15.70 -5.46
N MET A 274 4.74 15.09 -4.82
CA MET A 274 6.14 15.13 -5.28
C MET A 274 6.31 14.49 -6.66
N LEU A 275 5.63 13.37 -6.93
CA LEU A 275 5.70 12.70 -8.22
C LEU A 275 5.03 13.49 -9.35
N ARG A 276 3.99 14.29 -9.04
CA ARG A 276 3.37 15.21 -10.00
C ARG A 276 4.38 16.29 -10.37
N TYR A 277 4.96 16.94 -9.35
CA TYR A 277 5.95 18.00 -9.56
C TYR A 277 7.17 17.49 -10.33
N MET A 278 7.61 16.27 -10.01
CA MET A 278 8.66 15.57 -10.74
C MET A 278 8.30 15.35 -12.21
N GLY A 279 7.10 14.84 -12.50
CA GLY A 279 6.66 14.65 -13.88
C GLY A 279 6.61 15.94 -14.69
N GLU A 280 6.11 17.03 -14.10
CA GLU A 280 6.06 18.33 -14.77
C GLU A 280 7.47 18.90 -14.98
N SER A 281 8.37 18.76 -13.99
CA SER A 281 9.75 19.27 -14.04
C SER A 281 10.63 18.52 -15.04
N TYR A 282 10.55 17.18 -15.08
CA TYR A 282 11.32 16.35 -16.01
C TYR A 282 10.75 16.33 -17.43
N CYS A 283 9.47 16.65 -17.59
CA CYS A 283 8.85 16.81 -18.90
C CYS A 283 9.22 18.14 -19.57
N ALA A 284 9.37 19.22 -18.79
CA ALA A 284 9.55 20.58 -19.31
C ALA A 284 10.72 20.78 -20.29
N PRO A 285 11.88 20.08 -20.16
CA PRO A 285 12.95 20.18 -21.15
C PRO A 285 12.65 19.50 -22.49
N LEU A 286 11.67 18.60 -22.53
CA LEU A 286 11.39 17.72 -23.67
C LEU A 286 10.13 18.13 -24.44
N PHE A 287 9.16 18.73 -23.75
CA PHE A 287 7.87 19.09 -24.31
C PHE A 287 7.43 20.49 -23.88
N GLU A 288 6.51 21.08 -24.65
CA GLU A 288 5.90 22.37 -24.28
C GLU A 288 5.04 22.24 -23.01
N ALA A 289 4.91 23.36 -22.28
CA ALA A 289 4.22 23.41 -20.98
C ALA A 289 2.83 22.73 -20.94
N PRO A 290 1.94 22.89 -21.94
CA PRO A 290 0.63 22.24 -21.91
C PRO A 290 0.70 20.71 -21.82
N TYR A 291 1.65 20.08 -22.52
CA TYR A 291 1.82 18.63 -22.51
C TYR A 291 2.32 18.13 -21.15
N CYS A 292 3.19 18.90 -20.50
CA CYS A 292 3.70 18.56 -19.18
C CYS A 292 2.64 18.70 -18.08
N HIS A 293 1.78 19.71 -18.15
CA HIS A 293 0.64 19.81 -17.24
C HIS A 293 -0.38 18.68 -17.45
N ILE A 294 -0.60 18.25 -18.70
CA ILE A 294 -1.44 17.07 -18.98
C ILE A 294 -0.83 15.81 -18.36
N PHE A 295 0.48 15.62 -18.49
CA PHE A 295 1.18 14.50 -17.84
C PHE A 295 1.08 14.57 -16.31
N GLY A 296 1.29 15.75 -15.72
CA GLY A 296 1.07 16.01 -14.29
C GLY A 296 -0.36 15.71 -13.83
N PHE A 297 -1.36 16.04 -14.64
CA PHE A 297 -2.76 15.69 -14.37
C PHE A 297 -2.98 14.18 -14.36
N PHE A 298 -2.43 13.44 -15.33
CA PHE A 298 -2.53 11.98 -15.33
C PHE A 298 -1.83 11.34 -14.12
N LEU A 299 -0.63 11.81 -13.75
CA LEU A 299 0.05 11.41 -12.52
C LEU A 299 -0.85 11.63 -11.29
N THR A 300 -1.53 12.78 -11.25
CA THR A 300 -2.45 13.16 -10.17
C THR A 300 -3.64 12.23 -10.03
N ILE A 301 -4.36 11.99 -11.12
CA ILE A 301 -5.52 11.11 -11.11
C ILE A 301 -5.11 9.67 -10.78
N THR A 302 -4.00 9.19 -11.37
CA THR A 302 -3.57 7.81 -11.18
C THR A 302 -3.06 7.52 -9.78
N PHE A 303 -2.22 8.39 -9.20
CA PHE A 303 -1.77 8.18 -7.82
C PHE A 303 -2.87 8.45 -6.78
N GLY A 304 -3.76 9.41 -7.04
CA GLY A 304 -4.97 9.59 -6.23
C GLY A 304 -5.85 8.33 -6.23
N ALA A 305 -6.08 7.74 -7.41
CA ALA A 305 -6.83 6.48 -7.53
C ALA A 305 -6.11 5.29 -6.88
N LEU A 306 -4.77 5.23 -6.97
CA LEU A 306 -3.96 4.20 -6.32
C LEU A 306 -4.09 4.27 -4.80
N LEU A 307 -4.02 5.48 -4.22
CA LEU A 307 -4.23 5.72 -2.79
C LEU A 307 -5.65 5.32 -2.34
N LEU A 308 -6.68 5.62 -3.15
CA LEU A 308 -8.04 5.13 -2.86
C LEU A 308 -8.14 3.61 -2.95
N SER A 309 -7.34 2.97 -3.80
CA SER A 309 -7.26 1.50 -3.88
C SER A 309 -6.63 0.88 -2.62
N ALA A 310 -5.66 1.54 -1.98
CA ALA A 310 -5.10 1.08 -0.69
C ALA A 310 -6.18 1.00 0.41
N ILE A 311 -7.09 1.99 0.47
CA ILE A 311 -8.24 1.96 1.41
C ILE A 311 -9.04 0.67 1.23
N ASN A 312 -9.34 0.30 -0.01
CA ASN A 312 -10.09 -0.91 -0.31
C ASN A 312 -9.33 -2.18 0.14
N THR A 313 -8.01 -2.23 -0.06
CA THR A 313 -7.18 -3.35 0.40
C THR A 313 -7.19 -3.48 1.92
N ALA A 314 -6.90 -2.40 2.65
CA ALA A 314 -6.88 -2.37 4.12
C ALA A 314 -8.26 -2.67 4.73
N LEU A 315 -9.34 -2.16 4.13
CA LEU A 315 -10.72 -2.40 4.57
C LEU A 315 -11.10 -3.89 4.49
N ILE A 316 -10.75 -4.54 3.38
CA ILE A 316 -10.98 -5.98 3.17
C ILE A 316 -10.11 -6.80 4.13
N ALA A 317 -8.84 -6.41 4.30
CA ALA A 317 -7.90 -7.08 5.20
C ALA A 317 -8.38 -7.01 6.67
N SER A 318 -8.72 -5.82 7.15
CA SER A 318 -9.29 -5.62 8.50
C SER A 318 -10.58 -6.43 8.73
N SER A 319 -11.52 -6.38 7.77
CA SER A 319 -12.76 -7.19 7.87
C SER A 319 -12.47 -8.70 7.83
N SER A 320 -11.42 -9.11 7.10
CA SER A 320 -10.93 -10.48 7.05
C SER A 320 -10.36 -10.95 8.37
N LEU A 321 -9.47 -10.16 8.96
CA LEU A 321 -8.82 -10.45 10.23
C LEU A 321 -9.85 -10.64 11.34
N LEU A 322 -10.80 -9.70 11.49
CA LEU A 322 -11.88 -9.80 12.46
C LEU A 322 -12.72 -11.07 12.27
N PHE A 323 -13.01 -11.44 11.03
CA PHE A 323 -13.75 -12.67 10.74
C PHE A 323 -12.98 -13.93 11.16
N VAL A 324 -11.67 -13.99 10.88
CA VAL A 324 -10.81 -15.12 11.24
C VAL A 324 -10.71 -15.24 12.76
N MET A 325 -10.42 -14.13 13.47
CA MET A 325 -10.37 -14.09 14.94
C MET A 325 -11.69 -14.55 15.58
N SER A 326 -12.83 -14.21 14.97
CA SER A 326 -14.15 -14.60 15.46
C SER A 326 -14.42 -16.10 15.28
N LYS A 327 -14.01 -16.68 14.14
CA LYS A 327 -14.09 -18.14 13.92
C LYS A 327 -13.24 -18.91 14.92
N ASP A 328 -12.19 -18.28 15.40
CA ASP A 328 -11.22 -18.82 16.33
C ASP A 328 -11.57 -18.63 17.80
N GLY A 329 -12.74 -18.05 18.09
CA GLY A 329 -13.24 -17.82 19.44
C GLY A 329 -12.55 -16.69 20.21
N GLN A 330 -11.70 -15.90 19.54
CA GLN A 330 -10.92 -14.82 20.17
C GLN A 330 -11.75 -13.54 20.39
N ILE A 331 -12.73 -13.31 19.51
CA ILE A 331 -13.65 -12.17 19.58
C ILE A 331 -15.10 -12.68 19.42
N PRO A 332 -16.11 -11.88 19.79
CA PRO A 332 -17.50 -12.34 19.78
C PRO A 332 -17.96 -12.95 18.46
N ALA A 333 -18.78 -14.00 18.54
CA ALA A 333 -19.21 -14.81 17.39
C ALA A 333 -19.98 -14.01 16.31
N PHE A 334 -20.48 -12.82 16.63
CA PHE A 334 -21.21 -11.99 15.67
C PHE A 334 -20.32 -11.44 14.54
N PHE A 335 -19.00 -11.32 14.75
CA PHE A 335 -18.04 -10.93 13.70
C PHE A 335 -17.90 -11.99 12.59
N SER A 336 -18.21 -13.26 12.90
CA SER A 336 -18.22 -14.35 11.91
C SER A 336 -19.46 -14.33 10.98
N LYS A 337 -20.49 -13.52 11.27
CA LYS A 337 -21.73 -13.48 10.49
C LYS A 337 -21.56 -12.73 9.17
N MET A 338 -21.78 -13.43 8.06
CA MET A 338 -21.73 -12.87 6.72
C MET A 338 -23.08 -12.36 6.23
N ASN A 339 -23.08 -11.41 5.29
CA ASN A 339 -24.26 -11.02 4.52
C ASN A 339 -24.53 -11.97 3.36
N ARG A 340 -25.63 -11.71 2.63
CA ARG A 340 -26.03 -12.48 1.43
C ARG A 340 -24.97 -12.49 0.32
N PHE A 341 -24.01 -11.57 0.38
CA PHE A 341 -22.91 -11.42 -0.59
C PHE A 341 -21.59 -12.03 -0.09
N GLY A 342 -21.58 -12.70 1.07
CA GLY A 342 -20.40 -13.34 1.63
C GLY A 342 -19.43 -12.40 2.36
N VAL A 343 -19.89 -11.22 2.81
CA VAL A 343 -19.07 -10.20 3.48
C VAL A 343 -19.38 -10.14 4.98
N PRO A 344 -18.38 -10.13 5.88
CA PRO A 344 -18.60 -9.97 7.34
C PRO A 344 -19.21 -8.60 7.65
N LYS A 345 -20.49 -8.57 8.03
CA LYS A 345 -21.24 -7.29 8.16
C LYS A 345 -20.64 -6.37 9.22
N ILE A 346 -20.42 -6.92 10.41
CA ILE A 346 -19.95 -6.16 11.57
C ILE A 346 -18.46 -5.87 11.42
N GLY A 347 -17.68 -6.83 10.91
CA GLY A 347 -16.27 -6.61 10.59
C GLY A 347 -16.08 -5.44 9.62
N LEU A 348 -16.86 -5.42 8.53
CA LEU A 348 -16.86 -4.31 7.57
C LEU A 348 -17.28 -2.98 8.22
N LEU A 349 -18.35 -2.99 9.03
CA LEU A 349 -18.84 -1.77 9.69
C LEU A 349 -17.77 -1.18 10.62
N VAL A 350 -17.11 -2.01 11.42
CA VAL A 350 -16.02 -1.57 12.31
C VAL A 350 -14.83 -1.05 11.49
N SER A 351 -14.46 -1.74 10.40
CA SER A 351 -13.41 -1.26 9.49
C SER A 351 -13.73 0.08 8.82
N VAL A 352 -15.01 0.45 8.68
CA VAL A 352 -15.40 1.77 8.16
C VAL A 352 -15.42 2.82 9.27
N ILE A 353 -16.03 2.51 10.42
CA ILE A 353 -16.22 3.50 11.50
C ILE A 353 -14.89 3.87 12.17
N ALA A 354 -14.00 2.91 12.39
CA ALA A 354 -12.75 3.15 13.10
C ALA A 354 -11.86 4.22 12.43
N PRO A 355 -11.55 4.15 11.12
CA PRO A 355 -10.77 5.22 10.48
C PRO A 355 -11.53 6.54 10.39
N LEU A 356 -12.87 6.53 10.29
CA LEU A 356 -13.68 7.75 10.34
C LEU A 356 -13.65 8.45 11.70
N ALA A 357 -13.37 7.72 12.78
CA ALA A 357 -13.21 8.29 14.11
C ALA A 357 -11.79 8.83 14.37
N VAL A 358 -10.82 8.43 13.54
CA VAL A 358 -9.43 8.89 13.59
C VAL A 358 -9.24 10.17 12.76
N LEU A 359 -9.99 10.31 11.66
CA LEU A 359 -10.10 11.53 10.85
C LEU A 359 -10.95 12.59 11.55
#